data_AF-A0A1V4YIQ4-F1
#
_entry.id   AF-A0A1V4YIQ4-F1
#
_cell.length_a   1.000
_cell.length_b   1.000
_cell.length_c   1.000
_cell.angle_alpha   90.00
_cell.angle_beta   90.00
_cell.angle_gamma   90.00
#
_symmetry.space_group_name_H-M   'P 1'
#
loop_
_entity.id
_entity.type
_entity.pdbx_description
1 polymer ?
#
loop_
_entity_poly.entity_id
_entity_poly.type
_entity_poly.pdbx_seq_one_letter_code
_entity_poly.pdbx_strand_id
1 'polypeptide(L)' 'MQAVAAGLGNFGIHNLVLHPEMGSKMVFTAITTDLDIQDDTSLQREDYAQTVVYV' A
#
# COMPACT_ATOMS: atom_id res chain seq x y z
N MET A 1 -0.55 4.68 -8.53
CA MET A 1 0.55 4.79 -7.55
C MET A 1 1.12 3.39 -7.35
N GLN A 2 2.44 3.19 -7.46
CA GLN A 2 3.07 1.86 -7.54
C GLN A 2 2.86 1.03 -6.26
N ALA A 3 3.02 1.65 -5.09
CA ALA A 3 2.85 0.96 -3.80
C ALA A 3 1.42 0.42 -3.59
N VAL A 4 0.40 1.12 -4.08
CA VAL A 4 -1.00 0.67 -3.98
C VAL A 4 -1.26 -0.49 -4.95
N ALA A 5 -0.77 -0.37 -6.18
CA ALA A 5 -0.92 -1.41 -7.20
C ALA A 5 -0.21 -2.72 -6.80
N ALA A 6 0.99 -2.61 -6.23
CA ALA A 6 1.76 -3.73 -5.70
C ALA A 6 1.26 -4.28 -4.35
N GLY A 7 0.11 -3.80 -3.86
CA GLY A 7 -0.47 -4.32 -2.63
C GLY A 7 0.34 -4.04 -1.35
N LEU A 8 1.05 -2.91 -1.28
CA LEU A 8 1.78 -2.50 -0.07
C LEU A 8 0.96 -1.60 0.87
N GLY A 9 -0.21 -1.14 0.43
CA GLY A 9 -1.12 -0.37 1.27
C GLY A 9 -2.23 0.32 0.47
N ASN A 10 -3.05 1.10 1.18
CA ASN A 10 -4.13 1.87 0.58
C ASN A 10 -4.13 3.33 1.09
N PHE A 11 -4.84 4.22 0.40
CA PHE A 11 -4.92 5.63 0.78
C PHE A 11 -5.75 5.83 2.05
N GLY A 12 -5.12 6.43 3.06
CA GLY A 12 -5.77 6.97 4.24
C GLY A 12 -6.35 8.38 4.01
N ILE A 13 -6.98 8.92 5.04
CA ILE A 13 -7.67 10.23 5.00
C ILE A 13 -6.74 11.42 4.74
N HIS A 14 -5.45 11.26 5.01
CA HIS A 14 -4.42 12.28 4.79
C HIS A 14 -3.72 12.14 3.43
N ASN A 15 -4.31 11.37 2.50
CA ASN A 15 -3.75 11.06 1.19
C ASN A 15 -2.37 10.39 1.23
N LEU A 16 -2.05 9.72 2.35
CA LEU A 16 -0.87 8.88 2.50
C LEU A 16 -1.25 7.41 2.26
N VAL A 17 -0.34 6.66 1.65
CA VAL A 17 -0.45 5.20 1.60
C VAL A 17 -0.11 4.65 2.99
N LEU A 18 -1.04 3.90 3.57
CA LEU A 18 -0.88 3.27 4.87
C LEU A 18 -0.59 1.78 4.67
N HIS A 19 0.55 1.32 5.16
CA HIS A 19 0.86 -0.10 5.24
C HIS A 19 0.10 -0.73 6.42
N PRO A 20 -0.50 -1.93 6.28
CA PRO A 20 -1.28 -2.56 7.34
C PRO A 20 -0.58 -2.63 8.69
N GLU A 21 0.69 -3.04 8.68
CA GLU A 21 1.46 -3.27 9.91
C GLU A 21 2.33 -2.09 10.35
N MET A 22 2.75 -1.24 9.40
CA MET A 22 3.74 -0.18 9.65
C MET A 22 3.10 1.22 9.63
N GLY A 23 1.83 1.32 9.24
CA GLY A 23 1.11 2.58 9.08
C GLY A 23 1.78 3.50 8.06
N SER A 24 1.93 4.77 8.43
CA SER A 24 2.55 5.81 7.60
C SER A 24 4.06 5.96 7.80
N LYS A 25 4.69 5.14 8.66
CA LYS A 25 6.09 5.32 9.10
C LYS A 25 7.10 4.64 8.16
N MET A 26 6.90 4.75 6.85
CA MET A 26 7.80 4.18 5.85
C MET A 26 7.88 5.03 4.59
N VAL A 27 8.94 4.82 3.81
CA VAL A 27 9.15 5.47 2.52
C VAL A 27 9.00 4.43 1.42
N PHE A 28 8.25 4.77 0.38
CA PHE A 28 8.12 3.95 -0.81
C PHE A 28 9.11 4.41 -1.89
N THR A 29 9.78 3.46 -2.52
CA THR A 29 10.57 3.65 -3.74
C THR A 29 10.17 2.56 -4.73
N ALA A 30 10.26 2.85 -6.02
CA ALA A 30 9.90 1.90 -7.06
C ALA A 30 11.01 1.80 -8.10
N ILE A 31 11.26 0.57 -8.56
CA ILE A 31 12.08 0.27 -9.73
C ILE A 31 11.14 -0.31 -10.77
N THR A 32 11.22 0.19 -12.00
CA THR A 32 10.44 -0.31 -13.13
C THR A 32 11.36 -1.10 -14.05
N THR A 33 10.91 -2.27 -14.49
CA THR A 33 11.67 -3.18 -15.36
C THR A 33 10.71 -3.89 -16.32
N ASP A 34 11.22 -4.27 -17.49
CA ASP A 34 10.48 -5.06 -18.48
C ASP A 34 10.64 -6.58 -18.24
N LEU A 35 11.04 -6.97 -17.03
CA LEU A 35 11.19 -8.39 -16.68
C LEU A 35 9.80 -8.98 -16.48
N ASP A 36 9.57 -10.18 -17.01
CA ASP A 36 8.33 -10.92 -16.78
C ASP A 36 8.31 -11.46 -15.34
N ILE A 37 7.59 -10.76 -14.46
CA ILE A 37 7.44 -11.08 -13.03
C ILE A 37 5.95 -11.22 -12.75
N GLN A 38 5.58 -12.14 -11.87
CA GLN A 38 4.20 -12.28 -11.42
C GLN A 38 3.76 -11.02 -10.65
N ASP A 39 2.62 -10.45 -11.05
CA ASP A 39 2.01 -9.31 -10.37
C ASP A 39 1.43 -9.68 -9.00
N ASP A 40 1.59 -8.78 -8.04
CA ASP A 40 0.94 -8.86 -6.73
C ASP A 40 -0.54 -8.46 -6.79
N THR A 41 -1.33 -8.96 -5.84
CA THR A 41 -2.73 -8.54 -5.70
C THR A 41 -2.82 -7.23 -4.94
N SER A 42 -3.56 -6.26 -5.49
CA SER A 42 -3.84 -5.00 -4.81
C SER A 42 -4.70 -5.21 -3.56
N LEU A 43 -4.36 -4.51 -2.50
CA LEU A 43 -5.04 -4.58 -1.20
C LEU A 43 -6.36 -3.79 -1.19
N GLN A 44 -7.47 -4.40 -0.73
CA GLN A 44 -8.78 -3.74 -0.67
C GLN A 44 -8.98 -2.99 0.65
N ARG A 45 -9.81 -1.96 0.65
CA ARG A 45 -9.98 -1.11 1.84
C ARG A 45 -10.57 -1.88 3.02
N GLU A 46 -11.43 -2.86 2.73
CA GLU A 46 -12.10 -3.70 3.73
C GLU A 46 -11.13 -4.63 4.46
N ASP A 47 -9.97 -4.92 3.87
CA ASP A 47 -8.93 -5.78 4.47
C ASP A 47 -8.26 -5.10 5.70
N TYR A 48 -8.54 -3.82 5.98
CA TYR A 48 -7.85 -2.99 7.00
C TYR A 48 -8.74 -2.24 7.98
N ALA A 49 -9.95 -2.73 8.28
CA ALA A 49 -10.89 -2.08 9.21
C ALA A 49 -10.29 -1.73 10.60
N GLN A 50 -9.12 -2.27 10.97
CA GLN A 50 -8.44 -1.98 12.23
C GLN A 50 -7.41 -0.85 12.20
N THR A 51 -6.86 -0.44 11.05
CA THR A 51 -5.77 0.56 10.99
C THR A 51 -6.27 2.00 10.83
N VAL A 52 -7.44 2.19 10.21
CA VAL A 52 -8.00 3.54 9.91
C VAL A 52 -8.68 4.20 11.13
N VAL A 53 -8.84 3.47 12.24
CA VAL A 53 -9.51 3.98 13.47
C VAL A 53 -8.52 4.62 14.44
N TYR A 54 -7.20 4.47 14.24
CA TYR A 54 -6.17 4.87 15.21
C TYR A 54 -5.10 5.83 14.68
N VAL A 55 -5.34 6.51 13.55
CA VAL A 55 -4.46 7.58 13.04
C VAL A 55 -5.27 8.78 12.60
#